data_AF-A0A533XCI2-F1
#
_entry.id   AF-A0A533XCI2-F1
#
_cell.length_a   1.000
_cell.length_b   1.000
_cell.length_c   1.000
_cell.angle_alpha   90.00
_cell.angle_beta   90.00
_cell.angle_gamma   90.00
#
_symmetry.space_group_name_H-M   'P 1'
#
loop_
_entity.id
_entity.type
_entity.pdbx_description
1 polymer ?
#
loop_
_entity_poly.entity_id
_entity_poly.type
_entity_poly.pdbx_seq_one_letter_code
_entity_poly.pdbx_strand_id
1 'polypeptide(L)'
;MDYRRGEIQTAILHYETARRQDPNDVTLQARLVTAQRELQAEAGFDRLYSSHFAVRFERSTDRRRVHEVASRLEIVYNKVGRTFSYFPVEPFIVILHPDRQFQDATLSPGWAGGLFDGKIHLPMRGITRDRQTAEKILSHEYTHALVDRLSGGHAPAWLSEGLALYLEGRADAWGREVLARHAAEVGPLNSLHGDFLELPPHRATLVYAQSFQATKALVRRYGMDRVRKLLRALSVMPDFSSAFEAVFHDRYRDFDAAWFAGQERF
;
A
#
# COMPACT_ATOMS: atom_id res chain seq x y z
N MET A 1 20.10 -17.63 11.37
CA MET A 1 20.06 -18.27 10.04
C MET A 1 18.71 -17.95 9.43
N ASP A 2 18.68 -17.51 8.17
CA ASP A 2 17.47 -17.00 7.51
C ASP A 2 16.62 -18.17 6.99
N TYR A 3 15.59 -18.53 7.75
CA TYR A 3 14.77 -19.74 7.56
C TYR A 3 14.24 -19.88 6.12
N ARG A 4 13.74 -18.80 5.52
CA ARG A 4 13.19 -18.79 4.15
C ARG A 4 14.24 -19.05 3.07
N ARG A 5 15.47 -18.55 3.25
CA ARG A 5 16.58 -18.83 2.34
C ARG A 5 16.96 -20.31 2.37
N GLY A 6 16.89 -20.92 3.56
CA GLY A 6 17.09 -22.36 3.74
C GLY A 6 16.03 -23.20 3.02
N GLU A 7 14.76 -22.77 3.07
CA GLU A 7 13.67 -23.43 2.34
C GLU A 7 13.85 -23.35 0.82
N ILE A 8 14.21 -22.17 0.28
CA ILE A 8 14.46 -21.99 -1.16
C ILE A 8 15.66 -22.83 -1.62
N GLN A 9 16.75 -22.86 -0.85
CA GLN A 9 17.92 -23.70 -1.15
C GLN A 9 17.56 -25.19 -1.17
N THR A 10 16.73 -25.64 -0.22
CA THR A 10 16.25 -27.02 -0.16
C THR A 10 15.34 -27.35 -1.34
N ALA A 11 14.45 -26.44 -1.72
CA ALA A 11 13.58 -26.58 -2.89
C ALA A 11 14.40 -26.68 -4.19
N ILE A 12 15.44 -25.85 -4.36
CA ILE A 12 16.35 -25.93 -5.51
C ILE A 12 17.06 -27.28 -5.57
N LEU A 13 17.58 -27.78 -4.44
CA LEU A 13 18.21 -29.10 -4.39
C LEU A 13 17.24 -30.20 -4.82
N HIS A 14 15.98 -30.15 -4.36
CA HIS A 14 14.95 -31.10 -4.77
C HIS A 14 14.63 -31.00 -6.27
N TYR A 15 14.49 -29.78 -6.81
CA TYR A 15 14.22 -29.58 -8.23
C TYR A 15 15.39 -30.01 -9.12
N GLU A 16 16.64 -29.75 -8.71
CA GLU A 16 17.83 -30.22 -9.42
C GLU A 16 17.93 -31.75 -9.42
N THR A 17 17.55 -32.40 -8.33
CA THR A 17 17.50 -33.86 -8.23
C THR A 17 16.44 -34.43 -9.16
N ALA A 18 15.23 -33.87 -9.14
CA ALA A 18 14.14 -34.28 -10.03
C ALA A 18 14.48 -34.04 -11.52
N ARG A 19 15.17 -32.94 -11.85
CA ARG A 19 15.57 -32.63 -13.23
C ARG A 19 16.55 -33.65 -13.81
N ARG A 20 17.36 -34.29 -12.96
CA ARG A 20 18.26 -35.39 -13.40
C ARG A 20 17.48 -36.65 -13.78
N GLN A 21 16.27 -36.83 -13.23
CA GLN A 21 15.42 -37.99 -13.49
C GLN A 21 14.49 -37.74 -14.69
N ASP A 22 13.94 -36.53 -14.81
CA ASP A 22 13.15 -36.10 -15.97
C ASP A 22 13.63 -34.73 -16.48
N PRO A 23 14.57 -34.70 -17.43
CA PRO A 23 15.13 -33.46 -17.96
C PRO A 23 14.16 -32.65 -18.81
N ASN A 24 13.05 -33.23 -19.31
CA ASN A 24 12.16 -32.59 -20.28
C ASN A 24 10.89 -32.00 -19.65
N ASP A 25 10.71 -32.12 -18.33
CA ASP A 25 9.59 -31.50 -17.61
C ASP A 25 9.74 -29.96 -17.59
N VAL A 26 8.99 -29.30 -18.46
CA VAL A 26 8.95 -27.83 -18.60
C VAL A 26 8.47 -27.13 -17.33
N THR A 27 7.56 -27.74 -16.57
CA THR A 27 7.02 -27.15 -15.33
C THR A 27 8.07 -27.17 -14.22
N LEU A 28 8.78 -28.29 -14.11
CA LEU A 28 9.91 -28.44 -13.19
C LEU A 28 11.04 -27.46 -13.51
N GLN A 29 11.39 -27.32 -14.79
CA GLN A 29 12.38 -26.35 -15.24
C GLN A 29 11.97 -24.90 -14.92
N ALA A 30 10.70 -24.54 -15.16
CA ALA A 30 10.19 -23.21 -14.81
C ALA A 30 10.25 -22.94 -13.30
N ARG A 31 9.87 -23.91 -12.46
CA ARG A 31 9.98 -23.82 -10.99
C ARG A 31 11.42 -23.68 -10.52
N LEU A 32 12.34 -24.43 -11.12
CA LEU A 32 13.77 -24.33 -10.83
C LEU A 32 14.32 -22.94 -11.18
N VAL A 33 14.00 -22.42 -12.37
CA VAL A 33 14.42 -21.07 -12.79
C VAL A 33 13.85 -20.00 -11.86
N THR A 34 12.57 -20.09 -11.49
CA THR A 34 11.95 -19.16 -10.53
C THR A 34 12.64 -19.22 -9.18
N ALA A 35 12.83 -20.42 -8.60
CA ALA A 35 13.50 -20.58 -7.31
C ALA A 35 14.96 -20.10 -7.33
N GLN A 36 15.70 -20.37 -8.42
CA GLN A 36 17.07 -19.87 -8.60
C GLN A 36 17.12 -18.35 -8.72
N ARG A 37 16.17 -17.73 -9.44
CA ARG A 37 16.03 -16.28 -9.51
C ARG A 37 15.69 -15.68 -8.15
N GLU A 38 14.79 -16.30 -7.39
CA GLU A 38 14.48 -15.91 -6.01
C GLU A 38 15.72 -16.02 -5.10
N LEU A 39 16.49 -17.11 -5.19
CA LEU A 39 17.71 -17.28 -4.40
C LEU A 39 18.80 -16.26 -4.78
N GLN A 40 18.99 -15.98 -6.07
CA GLN A 40 19.93 -14.94 -6.52
C GLN A 40 19.47 -13.54 -6.09
N ALA A 41 18.19 -13.24 -6.24
CA ALA A 41 17.60 -12.01 -5.75
C ALA A 41 17.71 -11.90 -4.22
N GLU A 42 17.69 -13.00 -3.47
CA GLU A 42 17.99 -12.98 -2.03
C GLU A 42 19.49 -12.83 -1.72
N ALA A 43 20.39 -13.34 -2.56
CA ALA A 43 21.84 -13.29 -2.31
C ALA A 43 22.42 -11.87 -2.39
N GLY A 44 21.81 -10.98 -3.19
CA GLY A 44 22.19 -9.57 -3.31
C GLY A 44 21.65 -8.66 -2.21
N PHE A 45 20.76 -9.18 -1.36
CA PHE A 45 20.04 -8.38 -0.37
C PHE A 45 20.42 -8.78 1.06
N ASP A 46 20.51 -7.78 1.93
CA ASP A 46 20.57 -7.94 3.37
C ASP A 46 19.20 -7.63 3.98
N ARG A 47 19.04 -8.01 5.25
CA ARG A 47 17.84 -7.77 6.05
C ARG A 47 18.17 -7.05 7.33
N LEU A 48 17.28 -6.14 7.72
CA LEU A 48 17.24 -5.48 9.01
C LEU A 48 15.84 -5.69 9.58
N TYR A 49 15.78 -6.19 10.82
CA TYR A 49 14.53 -6.38 11.54
C TYR A 49 14.37 -5.26 12.57
N SER A 50 13.21 -4.62 12.57
CA SER A 50 12.72 -3.80 13.68
C SER A 50 11.55 -4.52 14.36
N SER A 51 10.90 -3.87 15.33
CA SER A 51 9.78 -4.48 16.08
C SER A 51 8.62 -4.90 15.16
N HIS A 52 8.31 -4.10 14.14
CA HIS A 52 7.13 -4.32 13.29
C HIS A 52 7.45 -4.40 11.79
N PHE A 53 8.74 -4.34 11.40
CA PHE A 53 9.14 -4.36 9.99
C PHE A 53 10.33 -5.29 9.74
N ALA A 54 10.26 -6.00 8.61
CA ALA A 54 11.37 -6.72 8.01
C ALA A 54 11.83 -5.95 6.77
N VAL A 55 12.91 -5.18 6.92
CA VAL A 55 13.45 -4.29 5.88
C VAL A 55 14.50 -5.03 5.05
N ARG A 56 14.23 -5.21 3.77
CA ARG A 56 15.11 -5.79 2.76
C ARG A 56 15.77 -4.69 1.94
N PHE A 57 17.06 -4.78 1.70
CA PHE A 57 17.82 -3.78 0.95
C PHE A 57 19.05 -4.41 0.27
N GLU A 58 19.55 -3.83 -0.82
CA GLU A 58 20.77 -4.32 -1.47
C GLU A 58 21.97 -4.21 -0.52
N ARG A 59 22.86 -5.21 -0.52
CA ARG A 59 24.06 -5.25 0.34
C ARG A 59 24.99 -4.04 0.21
N SER A 60 25.01 -3.41 -0.96
CA SER A 60 25.78 -2.19 -1.26
C SER A 60 25.22 -0.95 -0.56
N THR A 61 23.99 -1.00 -0.03
CA THR A 61 23.33 0.13 0.62
C THR A 61 23.99 0.46 1.95
N ASP A 62 24.20 1.75 2.22
CA ASP A 62 24.65 2.24 3.53
C ASP A 62 23.67 1.83 4.65
N ARG A 63 24.12 0.92 5.51
CA ARG A 63 23.32 0.39 6.64
C ARG A 63 22.84 1.48 7.59
N ARG A 64 23.53 2.62 7.71
CA ARG A 64 23.07 3.74 8.55
C ARG A 64 21.77 4.33 8.02
N ARG A 65 21.67 4.50 6.70
CA ARG A 65 20.46 4.97 6.02
C ARG A 65 19.30 3.99 6.19
N VAL A 66 19.58 2.68 6.13
CA VAL A 66 18.55 1.65 6.37
C VAL A 66 18.00 1.71 7.80
N HIS A 67 18.87 1.85 8.81
CA HIS A 67 18.43 2.00 10.21
C HIS A 67 17.58 3.28 10.40
N GLU A 68 17.93 4.37 9.71
CA GLU A 68 17.15 5.60 9.73
C GLU A 68 15.74 5.37 9.17
N VAL A 69 15.62 4.70 8.01
CA VAL A 69 14.32 4.35 7.42
C VAL A 69 13.50 3.46 8.37
N ALA A 70 14.12 2.42 8.94
CA ALA A 70 13.47 1.52 9.89
C ALA A 70 12.96 2.26 11.14
N SER A 71 13.76 3.18 11.68
CA SER A 71 13.36 4.01 12.83
C SER A 71 12.17 4.91 12.50
N ARG A 72 12.14 5.49 11.29
CA ARG A 72 11.01 6.32 10.82
C ARG A 72 9.74 5.49 10.60
N LEU A 73 9.87 4.25 10.11
CA LEU A 73 8.76 3.31 9.98
C LEU A 73 8.12 3.00 11.34
N GLU A 74 8.91 2.81 12.41
CA GLU A 74 8.38 2.59 13.76
C GLU A 74 7.63 3.81 14.33
N ILE A 75 8.08 5.02 14.00
CA ILE A 75 7.35 6.25 14.35
C ILE A 75 6.00 6.29 13.63
N VAL A 76 6.01 5.99 12.34
CA VAL A 76 4.80 5.96 11.50
C VAL A 76 3.84 4.85 11.95
N TYR A 77 4.35 3.67 12.30
CA TYR A 77 3.58 2.57 12.88
C TYR A 77 2.75 3.04 14.06
N ASN A 78 3.39 3.75 14.99
CA ASN A 78 2.71 4.29 16.16
C ASN A 78 1.69 5.38 15.79
N LYS A 79 2.06 6.32 14.91
CA LYS A 79 1.19 7.44 14.50
C LYS A 79 -0.08 6.93 13.81
N VAL A 80 0.08 6.13 12.76
CA VAL A 80 -1.02 5.60 11.95
C VAL A 80 -1.82 4.59 12.78
N GLY A 81 -1.15 3.72 13.54
CA GLY A 81 -1.78 2.73 14.40
C GLY A 81 -2.67 3.36 15.48
N ARG A 82 -2.29 4.51 16.06
CA ARG A 82 -3.15 5.28 16.98
C ARG A 82 -4.41 5.80 16.30
N THR A 83 -4.29 6.36 15.11
CA THR A 83 -5.43 6.88 14.33
C THR A 83 -6.45 5.78 14.05
N PHE A 84 -6.00 4.60 13.62
CA PHE A 84 -6.88 3.44 13.44
C PHE A 84 -7.22 2.72 14.75
N SER A 85 -6.52 2.99 15.85
CA SER A 85 -6.52 2.14 17.06
C SER A 85 -6.24 0.65 16.74
N TYR A 86 -5.30 0.38 15.83
CA TYR A 86 -4.95 -0.96 15.37
C TYR A 86 -3.44 -1.11 15.25
N PHE A 87 -2.92 -2.17 15.90
CA PHE A 87 -1.49 -2.45 16.04
C PHE A 87 -1.24 -3.93 15.75
N PRO A 88 -1.07 -4.32 14.47
CA PRO A 88 -0.76 -5.70 14.11
C PRO A 88 0.60 -6.11 14.67
N VAL A 89 0.70 -7.37 15.10
CA VAL A 89 1.92 -7.95 15.68
C VAL A 89 2.82 -8.58 14.63
N GLU A 90 2.23 -9.07 13.54
CA GLU A 90 2.99 -9.63 12.43
C GLU A 90 3.72 -8.53 11.66
N PRO A 91 5.02 -8.72 11.36
CA PRO A 91 5.82 -7.68 10.75
C PRO A 91 5.44 -7.46 9.28
N PHE A 92 5.53 -6.20 8.84
CA PHE A 92 5.40 -5.85 7.43
C PHE A 92 6.72 -5.99 6.69
N ILE A 93 6.67 -6.43 5.45
CA ILE A 93 7.85 -6.51 4.59
C ILE A 93 8.05 -5.17 3.89
N VAL A 94 9.25 -4.61 4.03
CA VAL A 94 9.66 -3.38 3.35
C VAL A 94 10.83 -3.71 2.43
N ILE A 95 10.78 -3.24 1.18
CA ILE A 95 11.85 -3.39 0.21
C ILE A 95 12.35 -2.00 -0.16
N LEU A 96 13.61 -1.73 0.15
CA LEU A 96 14.28 -0.48 -0.19
C LEU A 96 15.01 -0.62 -1.52
N HIS A 97 14.67 0.28 -2.43
CA HIS A 97 15.24 0.36 -3.76
C HIS A 97 16.21 1.54 -3.88
N PRO A 98 17.33 1.40 -4.60
CA PRO A 98 18.06 2.54 -5.12
C PRO A 98 17.13 3.40 -6.00
N ASP A 99 17.21 4.73 -5.93
CA ASP A 99 16.20 5.62 -6.55
C ASP A 99 16.02 5.40 -8.05
N ARG A 100 17.11 5.12 -8.77
CA ARG A 100 17.08 4.89 -10.22
C ARG A 100 16.48 3.55 -10.61
N GLN A 101 16.29 2.66 -9.64
CA GLN A 101 15.77 1.31 -9.86
C GLN A 101 14.34 1.14 -9.34
N PHE A 102 13.82 2.06 -8.52
CA PHE A 102 12.47 1.92 -7.96
C PHE A 102 11.44 1.79 -9.08
N GLN A 103 11.35 2.78 -9.98
CA GLN A 103 10.36 2.77 -11.07
C GLN A 103 10.54 1.57 -12.01
N ASP A 104 11.78 1.21 -12.33
CA ASP A 104 12.07 0.08 -13.22
C ASP A 104 11.68 -1.26 -12.56
N ALA A 105 11.89 -1.39 -11.25
CA ALA A 105 11.60 -2.61 -10.50
C ALA A 105 10.12 -2.78 -10.17
N THR A 106 9.39 -1.69 -9.98
CA THR A 106 7.96 -1.71 -9.63
C THR A 106 7.03 -1.49 -10.82
N LEU A 107 7.58 -1.08 -11.97
CA LEU A 107 6.83 -0.58 -13.12
C LEU A 107 5.86 0.57 -12.76
N SER A 108 6.12 1.26 -11.65
CA SER A 108 5.26 2.34 -11.16
C SER A 108 5.47 3.62 -11.97
N PRO A 109 4.45 4.48 -12.08
CA PRO A 109 4.62 5.79 -12.69
C PRO A 109 5.71 6.63 -12.02
N GLY A 110 6.36 7.52 -12.77
CA GLY A 110 7.47 8.35 -12.26
C GLY A 110 7.09 9.31 -11.12
N TRP A 111 5.80 9.52 -10.86
CA TRP A 111 5.30 10.32 -9.74
C TRP A 111 5.13 9.51 -8.44
N ALA A 112 5.19 8.17 -8.50
CA ALA A 112 5.01 7.31 -7.34
C ALA A 112 6.18 7.48 -6.34
N GLY A 113 5.85 7.86 -5.10
CA GLY A 113 6.80 8.00 -4.00
C GLY A 113 7.08 6.71 -3.22
N GLY A 114 6.28 5.68 -3.50
CA GLY A 114 6.32 4.33 -2.95
C GLY A 114 5.27 3.48 -3.68
N LEU A 115 5.22 2.18 -3.35
CA LEU A 115 4.22 1.25 -3.87
C LEU A 115 3.91 0.20 -2.80
N PHE A 116 2.65 -0.19 -2.72
CA PHE A 116 2.21 -1.34 -1.95
C PHE A 116 1.58 -2.42 -2.85
N ASP A 117 2.13 -3.65 -2.79
CA ASP A 117 1.66 -4.83 -3.54
C ASP A 117 1.46 -6.06 -2.62
N GLY A 118 1.25 -5.82 -1.32
CA GLY A 118 1.46 -6.79 -0.24
C GLY A 118 2.83 -6.63 0.43
N LYS A 119 3.75 -5.91 -0.19
CA LYS A 119 5.00 -5.42 0.39
C LYS A 119 5.09 -3.91 0.19
N ILE A 120 5.77 -3.23 1.10
CA ILE A 120 6.01 -1.78 1.00
C ILE A 120 7.31 -1.57 0.24
N HIS A 121 7.24 -0.98 -0.95
CA HIS A 121 8.39 -0.63 -1.78
C HIS A 121 8.71 0.86 -1.63
N LEU A 122 9.97 1.19 -1.33
CA LEU A 122 10.39 2.57 -1.07
C LEU A 122 11.69 2.95 -1.78
N PRO A 123 11.78 4.12 -2.44
CA PRO A 123 13.05 4.67 -2.92
C PRO A 123 13.86 5.32 -1.78
N MET A 124 15.15 4.99 -1.69
CA MET A 124 16.01 5.38 -0.57
C MET A 124 16.14 6.90 -0.35
N ARG A 125 16.29 7.69 -1.41
CA ARG A 125 16.57 9.14 -1.35
C ARG A 125 15.39 9.98 -0.92
N GLY A 126 14.17 9.54 -1.25
CA GLY A 126 12.95 10.23 -0.79
C GLY A 126 12.84 10.21 0.72
N ILE A 127 13.23 9.09 1.34
CA ILE A 127 13.05 8.85 2.77
C ILE A 127 14.17 9.43 3.64
N THR A 128 15.41 9.53 3.13
CA THR A 128 16.56 9.95 3.97
C THR A 128 16.91 11.44 3.87
N ARG A 129 16.25 12.22 3.03
CA ARG A 129 16.63 13.63 2.79
C ARG A 129 15.89 14.64 3.66
N ASP A 130 14.57 14.55 3.71
CA ASP A 130 13.73 15.48 4.46
C ASP A 130 12.84 14.69 5.42
N ARG A 131 12.79 15.09 6.68
CA ARG A 131 12.04 14.38 7.71
C ARG A 131 10.54 14.45 7.45
N GLN A 132 10.04 15.63 7.12
CA GLN A 132 8.60 15.84 6.94
C GLN A 132 8.08 15.12 5.70
N THR A 133 8.80 15.20 4.57
CA THR A 133 8.47 14.50 3.33
C THR A 133 8.53 12.99 3.52
N ALA A 134 9.53 12.47 4.22
CA ALA A 134 9.62 11.05 4.52
C ALA A 134 8.47 10.57 5.40
N GLU A 135 8.14 11.29 6.48
CA GLU A 135 7.00 10.92 7.34
C GLU A 135 5.69 10.88 6.55
N LYS A 136 5.51 11.79 5.58
CA LYS A 136 4.37 11.78 4.66
C LYS A 136 4.35 10.51 3.82
N ILE A 137 5.39 10.26 3.03
CA ILE A 137 5.49 9.07 2.15
C ILE A 137 5.31 7.79 2.96
N LEU A 138 6.03 7.64 4.07
CA LEU A 138 5.92 6.45 4.90
C LEU A 138 4.52 6.28 5.51
N SER A 139 3.86 7.37 5.93
CA SER A 139 2.48 7.31 6.42
C SER A 139 1.52 6.86 5.33
N HIS A 140 1.73 7.33 4.09
CA HIS A 140 0.95 6.93 2.92
C HIS A 140 1.09 5.43 2.67
N GLU A 141 2.32 4.94 2.45
CA GLU A 141 2.58 3.54 2.13
C GLU A 141 2.18 2.58 3.26
N TYR A 142 2.44 2.96 4.52
CA TYR A 142 2.02 2.13 5.65
C TYR A 142 0.49 2.09 5.82
N THR A 143 -0.21 3.15 5.41
CA THR A 143 -1.68 3.15 5.44
C THR A 143 -2.24 2.13 4.46
N HIS A 144 -1.69 2.00 3.25
CA HIS A 144 -2.10 0.92 2.35
C HIS A 144 -1.93 -0.46 2.99
N ALA A 145 -0.79 -0.71 3.63
CA ALA A 145 -0.53 -1.99 4.30
C ALA A 145 -1.53 -2.28 5.44
N LEU A 146 -1.93 -1.27 6.22
CA LEU A 146 -2.96 -1.44 7.24
C LEU A 146 -4.36 -1.63 6.66
N VAL A 147 -4.71 -0.87 5.62
CA VAL A 147 -6.01 -0.97 4.96
C VAL A 147 -6.18 -2.35 4.33
N ASP A 148 -5.16 -2.83 3.62
CA ASP A 148 -5.12 -4.17 3.03
C ASP A 148 -5.31 -5.24 4.11
N ARG A 149 -4.52 -5.18 5.19
CA ARG A 149 -4.62 -6.14 6.30
C ARG A 149 -5.96 -6.09 7.02
N LEU A 150 -6.55 -4.91 7.22
CA LEU A 150 -7.86 -4.77 7.86
C LEU A 150 -9.00 -5.26 6.97
N SER A 151 -8.91 -5.03 5.66
CA SER A 151 -9.95 -5.35 4.68
C SER A 151 -9.81 -6.70 3.99
N GLY A 152 -8.71 -7.40 4.21
CA GLY A 152 -8.38 -8.61 3.46
C GLY A 152 -8.19 -8.35 1.97
N GLY A 153 -7.71 -7.15 1.61
CA GLY A 153 -7.55 -6.71 0.22
C GLY A 153 -8.84 -6.28 -0.50
N HIS A 154 -9.97 -6.18 0.19
CA HIS A 154 -11.27 -5.85 -0.42
C HIS A 154 -11.66 -4.36 -0.34
N ALA A 155 -10.80 -3.49 0.20
CA ALA A 155 -11.09 -2.05 0.21
C ALA A 155 -11.06 -1.48 -1.22
N PRO A 156 -12.07 -0.69 -1.63
CA PRO A 156 -12.06 -0.05 -2.94
C PRO A 156 -10.92 0.98 -3.03
N ALA A 157 -10.39 1.18 -4.24
CA ALA A 157 -9.23 2.04 -4.45
C ALA A 157 -9.42 3.45 -3.87
N TRP A 158 -10.58 4.07 -4.08
CA TRP A 158 -10.84 5.41 -3.54
C TRP A 158 -10.72 5.50 -2.01
N LEU A 159 -11.10 4.44 -1.28
CA LEU A 159 -11.02 4.45 0.18
C LEU A 159 -9.59 4.19 0.64
N SER A 160 -8.89 3.25 -0.01
CA SER A 160 -7.48 2.97 0.27
C SER A 160 -6.62 4.22 0.06
N GLU A 161 -6.74 4.84 -1.12
CA GLU A 161 -5.99 6.04 -1.51
C GLU A 161 -6.40 7.27 -0.71
N GLY A 162 -7.71 7.43 -0.47
CA GLY A 162 -8.21 8.53 0.33
C GLY A 162 -7.74 8.47 1.78
N LEU A 163 -7.70 7.27 2.39
CA LEU A 163 -7.14 7.07 3.73
C LEU A 163 -5.63 7.31 3.77
N ALA A 164 -4.90 6.84 2.75
CA ALA A 164 -3.47 7.08 2.62
C ALA A 164 -3.16 8.58 2.56
N LEU A 165 -3.87 9.34 1.71
CA LEU A 165 -3.75 10.81 1.64
C LEU A 165 -4.18 11.52 2.93
N TYR A 166 -5.21 11.01 3.61
CA TYR A 166 -5.66 11.54 4.90
C TYR A 166 -4.58 11.39 5.98
N LEU A 167 -3.98 10.20 6.11
CA LEU A 167 -2.95 9.88 7.11
C LEU A 167 -1.58 10.49 6.77
N GLU A 168 -1.29 10.67 5.48
CA GLU A 168 -0.16 11.48 4.99
C GLU A 168 -0.26 12.93 5.52
N GLY A 169 -1.46 13.44 5.77
CA GLY A 169 -1.71 14.83 6.15
C GLY A 169 -1.70 15.75 4.92
N ARG A 170 -2.24 15.27 3.80
CA ARG A 170 -2.42 16.07 2.59
C ARG A 170 -3.22 17.33 2.90
N ALA A 171 -2.80 18.46 2.32
CA ALA A 171 -3.47 19.73 2.52
C ALA A 171 -4.88 19.69 1.94
N ASP A 172 -5.86 20.10 2.74
CA ASP A 172 -7.26 20.13 2.34
C ASP A 172 -7.53 21.05 1.13
N ALA A 173 -6.85 22.19 1.11
CA ALA A 173 -6.95 23.16 0.02
C ALA A 173 -6.60 22.54 -1.34
N TRP A 174 -5.60 21.66 -1.41
CA TRP A 174 -5.20 20.98 -2.64
C TRP A 174 -6.35 20.15 -3.23
N GLY A 175 -7.03 19.34 -2.41
CA GLY A 175 -8.12 18.49 -2.89
C GLY A 175 -9.30 19.33 -3.39
N ARG A 176 -9.67 20.39 -2.64
CA ARG A 176 -10.72 21.33 -3.09
C ARG A 176 -10.38 22.06 -4.37
N GLU A 177 -9.14 22.53 -4.52
CA GLU A 177 -8.70 23.24 -5.72
C GLU A 177 -8.73 22.34 -6.96
N VAL A 178 -8.26 21.09 -6.85
CA VAL A 178 -8.33 20.11 -7.94
C VAL A 178 -9.78 19.84 -8.33
N LEU A 179 -10.65 19.56 -7.35
CA LEU A 179 -12.08 19.31 -7.62
C LEU A 179 -12.79 20.53 -8.22
N ALA A 180 -12.43 21.75 -7.82
CA ALA A 180 -12.99 22.97 -8.39
C ALA A 180 -12.57 23.16 -9.86
N ARG A 181 -11.30 22.89 -10.19
CA ARG A 181 -10.79 22.98 -11.57
C ARG A 181 -11.40 21.95 -12.51
N HIS A 182 -11.74 20.78 -12.01
CA HIS A 182 -12.23 19.63 -12.79
C HIS A 182 -13.67 19.26 -12.43
N ALA A 183 -14.50 20.21 -12.01
CA ALA A 183 -15.84 19.94 -11.47
C ALA A 183 -16.74 19.15 -12.43
N ALA A 184 -16.62 19.38 -13.74
CA ALA A 184 -17.39 18.67 -14.77
C ALA A 184 -16.96 17.21 -14.99
N GLU A 185 -15.78 16.83 -14.52
CA GLU A 185 -15.21 15.48 -14.67
C GLU A 185 -15.36 14.62 -13.40
N VAL A 186 -15.81 15.21 -12.29
CA VAL A 186 -16.10 14.49 -11.04
C VAL A 186 -17.20 13.47 -11.31
N GLY A 187 -16.98 12.23 -10.89
CA GLY A 187 -17.93 11.11 -11.06
C GLY A 187 -18.41 10.55 -9.71
N PRO A 188 -19.29 9.53 -9.72
CA PRO A 188 -19.66 8.80 -8.51
C PRO A 188 -18.46 8.01 -7.93
N LEU A 189 -18.42 7.80 -6.62
CA LEU A 189 -17.38 7.00 -5.97
C LEU A 189 -17.44 5.53 -6.39
N ASN A 190 -18.63 5.01 -6.72
CA ASN A 190 -18.75 3.65 -7.23
C ASN A 190 -17.90 3.38 -8.49
N SER A 191 -17.64 4.40 -9.33
CA SER A 191 -16.75 4.24 -10.48
C SER A 191 -15.26 4.21 -10.13
N LEU A 192 -14.91 4.47 -8.86
CA LEU A 192 -13.54 4.53 -8.34
C LEU A 192 -13.19 3.33 -7.44
N HIS A 193 -13.88 2.21 -7.62
CA HIS A 193 -13.58 0.97 -6.91
C HIS A 193 -12.40 0.19 -7.51
N GLY A 194 -12.21 0.32 -8.84
CA GLY A 194 -11.11 -0.32 -9.57
C GLY A 194 -9.76 0.39 -9.43
N ASP A 195 -8.72 -0.22 -9.99
CA ASP A 195 -7.33 0.24 -9.89
C ASP A 195 -7.09 1.62 -10.54
N PHE A 196 -6.22 2.42 -9.92
CA PHE A 196 -5.81 3.74 -10.41
C PHE A 196 -4.53 3.69 -11.25
N LEU A 197 -3.77 2.60 -11.23
CA LEU A 197 -2.45 2.50 -11.89
C LEU A 197 -2.51 2.70 -13.41
N GLU A 198 -3.62 2.35 -14.05
CA GLU A 198 -3.81 2.49 -15.50
C GLU A 198 -4.39 3.85 -15.92
N LEU A 199 -4.68 4.74 -14.96
CA LEU A 199 -5.29 6.02 -15.26
C LEU A 199 -4.29 7.00 -15.90
N PRO A 200 -4.72 7.76 -16.93
CA PRO A 200 -3.93 8.87 -17.45
C PRO A 200 -3.56 9.87 -16.34
N PRO A 201 -2.37 10.51 -16.35
CA PRO A 201 -1.92 11.37 -15.25
C PRO A 201 -2.89 12.51 -14.85
N HIS A 202 -3.58 13.10 -15.84
CA HIS A 202 -4.58 14.14 -15.58
C HIS A 202 -5.81 13.59 -14.83
N ARG A 203 -6.24 12.37 -15.17
CA ARG A 203 -7.32 11.64 -14.50
C ARG A 203 -6.90 11.16 -13.12
N ALA A 204 -5.65 10.69 -12.97
CA ALA A 204 -5.10 10.27 -11.69
C ALA A 204 -5.25 11.38 -10.64
N THR A 205 -4.75 12.59 -10.92
CA THR A 205 -4.81 13.73 -9.98
C THR A 205 -6.24 14.02 -9.50
N LEU A 206 -7.21 13.96 -10.42
CA LEU A 206 -8.62 14.14 -10.10
C LEU A 206 -9.16 13.03 -9.18
N VAL A 207 -8.93 11.76 -9.51
CA VAL A 207 -9.47 10.65 -8.70
C VAL A 207 -8.82 10.58 -7.32
N TYR A 208 -7.54 10.93 -7.18
CA TYR A 208 -6.87 11.07 -5.88
C TYR A 208 -7.50 12.20 -5.05
N ALA A 209 -7.78 13.35 -5.66
CA ALA A 209 -8.44 14.46 -4.97
C ALA A 209 -9.88 14.10 -4.56
N GLN A 210 -10.63 13.40 -5.41
CA GLN A 210 -11.97 12.91 -5.12
C GLN A 210 -11.96 11.90 -3.96
N SER A 211 -11.05 10.93 -4.01
CA SER A 211 -10.83 9.91 -2.98
C SER A 211 -10.51 10.52 -1.62
N PHE A 212 -9.61 11.51 -1.60
CA PHE A 212 -9.22 12.22 -0.40
C PHE A 212 -10.40 12.98 0.23
N GLN A 213 -11.13 13.77 -0.56
CA GLN A 213 -12.22 14.57 -0.03
C GLN A 213 -13.43 13.72 0.38
N ALA A 214 -13.74 12.65 -0.36
CA ALA A 214 -14.76 11.68 0.03
C ALA A 214 -14.40 10.96 1.33
N THR A 215 -13.14 10.56 1.50
CA THR A 215 -12.65 9.95 2.75
C THR A 215 -12.77 10.93 3.91
N LYS A 216 -12.44 12.21 3.69
CA LYS A 216 -12.65 13.24 4.72
C LYS A 216 -14.12 13.36 5.13
N ALA A 217 -15.04 13.39 4.16
CA ALA A 217 -16.48 13.40 4.45
C ALA A 217 -16.90 12.15 5.24
N LEU A 218 -16.43 10.96 4.84
CA LEU A 218 -16.69 9.70 5.53
C LEU A 218 -16.20 9.73 6.98
N VAL A 219 -14.95 10.14 7.20
CA VAL A 219 -14.34 10.22 8.54
C VAL A 219 -15.03 11.29 9.39
N ARG A 220 -15.43 12.41 8.81
CA ARG A 220 -16.17 13.46 9.51
C ARG A 220 -17.56 12.99 9.96
N ARG A 221 -18.28 12.30 9.08
CA ARG A 221 -19.64 11.83 9.33
C ARG A 221 -19.70 10.66 10.31
N TYR A 222 -18.77 9.71 10.20
CA TYR A 222 -18.85 8.45 10.94
C TYR A 222 -17.74 8.24 11.98
N GLY A 223 -16.67 9.03 11.93
CA GLY A 223 -15.49 8.85 12.76
C GLY A 223 -14.59 7.71 12.29
N MET A 224 -13.30 7.82 12.62
CA MET A 224 -12.28 6.84 12.22
C MET A 224 -12.53 5.43 12.81
N ASP A 225 -13.14 5.33 13.99
CA ASP A 225 -13.48 4.03 14.59
C ASP A 225 -14.45 3.22 13.73
N ARG A 226 -15.51 3.85 13.22
CA ARG A 226 -16.48 3.16 12.35
C ARG A 226 -15.87 2.89 10.97
N VAL A 227 -15.00 3.76 10.46
CA VAL A 227 -14.23 3.47 9.23
C VAL A 227 -13.35 2.23 9.40
N ARG A 228 -12.65 2.08 10.53
CA ARG A 228 -11.94 0.83 10.84
C ARG A 228 -12.90 -0.37 10.86
N LYS A 229 -14.07 -0.24 11.49
CA LYS A 229 -15.06 -1.33 11.54
C LYS A 229 -15.54 -1.71 10.13
N LEU A 230 -15.72 -0.75 9.24
CA LEU A 230 -15.99 -0.98 7.83
C LEU A 230 -14.86 -1.82 7.20
N LEU A 231 -13.60 -1.39 7.35
CA LEU A 231 -12.47 -2.15 6.82
C LEU A 231 -12.49 -3.59 7.34
N ARG A 232 -12.67 -3.81 8.65
CA ARG A 232 -12.79 -5.17 9.21
C ARG A 232 -13.96 -5.97 8.65
N ALA A 233 -15.11 -5.33 8.45
CA ALA A 233 -16.27 -5.99 7.86
C ALA A 233 -15.96 -6.47 6.43
N LEU A 234 -15.21 -5.68 5.65
CA LEU A 234 -14.79 -6.06 4.28
C LEU A 234 -13.93 -7.32 4.23
N SER A 235 -13.19 -7.65 5.28
CA SER A 235 -12.42 -8.90 5.34
C SER A 235 -13.29 -10.16 5.37
N VAL A 236 -14.57 -10.02 5.77
CA VAL A 236 -15.54 -11.14 5.87
C VAL A 236 -16.66 -11.00 4.83
N MET A 237 -17.04 -9.76 4.49
CA MET A 237 -18.09 -9.41 3.55
C MET A 237 -17.50 -8.51 2.45
N PRO A 238 -16.98 -9.08 1.36
CA PRO A 238 -16.31 -8.31 0.30
C PRO A 238 -17.21 -7.33 -0.46
N ASP A 239 -18.54 -7.51 -0.41
CA ASP A 239 -19.47 -6.56 -1.02
C ASP A 239 -19.46 -5.24 -0.23
N PHE A 240 -18.87 -4.19 -0.84
CA PHE A 240 -18.66 -2.91 -0.17
C PHE A 240 -19.97 -2.24 0.25
N SER A 241 -21.01 -2.31 -0.59
CA SER A 241 -22.31 -1.69 -0.29
C SER A 241 -22.97 -2.33 0.93
N SER A 242 -22.97 -3.66 1.01
CA SER A 242 -23.51 -4.42 2.13
C SER A 242 -22.70 -4.18 3.41
N ALA A 243 -21.37 -4.17 3.33
CA ALA A 243 -20.51 -3.89 4.49
C ALA A 243 -20.70 -2.46 5.00
N PHE A 244 -20.85 -1.49 4.09
CA PHE A 244 -21.15 -0.09 4.42
C PHE A 244 -22.48 0.03 5.16
N GLU A 245 -23.54 -0.59 4.63
CA GLU A 245 -24.87 -0.60 5.26
C GLU A 245 -24.86 -1.27 6.64
N ALA A 246 -24.19 -2.41 6.76
CA ALA A 246 -24.08 -3.13 8.02
C ALA A 246 -23.38 -2.33 9.12
N VAL A 247 -22.33 -1.57 8.78
CA VAL A 247 -21.52 -0.83 9.76
C VAL A 247 -22.06 0.56 10.07
N PHE A 248 -22.52 1.28 9.04
CA PHE A 248 -22.96 2.67 9.20
C PHE A 248 -24.47 2.80 9.43
N HIS A 249 -25.25 1.78 9.10
CA HIS A 249 -26.72 1.85 9.03
C HIS A 249 -27.21 2.93 8.06
N ASP A 250 -26.44 3.15 6.98
CA ASP A 250 -26.73 4.07 5.89
C ASP A 250 -26.38 3.39 4.57
N ARG A 251 -27.08 3.75 3.48
CA ARG A 251 -26.86 3.13 2.18
C ARG A 251 -25.67 3.77 1.49
N TYR A 252 -24.76 2.96 0.97
CA TYR A 252 -23.58 3.48 0.26
C TYR A 252 -23.96 4.42 -0.89
N ARG A 253 -25.01 4.09 -1.64
CA ARG A 253 -25.55 4.93 -2.72
C ARG A 253 -26.01 6.32 -2.24
N ASP A 254 -26.55 6.42 -1.02
CA ASP A 254 -27.02 7.69 -0.48
C ASP A 254 -25.84 8.56 -0.05
N PHE A 255 -24.82 7.95 0.56
CA PHE A 255 -23.55 8.63 0.84
C PHE A 255 -22.88 9.13 -0.44
N ASP A 256 -22.77 8.28 -1.47
CA ASP A 256 -22.18 8.65 -2.77
C ASP A 256 -22.94 9.82 -3.41
N ALA A 257 -24.28 9.75 -3.43
CA ALA A 257 -25.13 10.82 -3.96
C ALA A 257 -24.98 12.14 -3.16
N ALA A 258 -24.97 12.08 -1.83
CA ALA A 258 -24.84 13.27 -0.97
C ALA A 258 -23.45 13.92 -1.12
N TRP A 259 -22.40 13.09 -1.20
CA TRP A 259 -21.04 13.52 -1.50
C TRP A 259 -20.96 14.20 -2.87
N PHE A 260 -21.53 13.57 -3.89
CA PHE A 260 -21.53 14.05 -5.27
C PHE A 260 -22.27 15.39 -5.41
N ALA A 261 -23.45 15.51 -4.78
CA ALA A 261 -24.25 16.73 -4.76
C ALA A 261 -23.63 17.88 -3.93
N GLY A 262 -22.49 17.63 -3.27
CA GLY A 262 -21.78 18.64 -2.48
C GLY A 262 -22.39 18.92 -1.11
N GLN A 263 -23.35 18.12 -0.65
CA GLN A 263 -24.00 18.29 0.66
C GLN A 263 -23.06 17.92 1.81
N GLU A 264 -22.01 17.15 1.51
CA GLU A 264 -20.93 16.78 2.44
C GLU A 264 -19.65 17.62 2.24
N ARG A 265 -19.66 18.67 1.41
CA ARG A 265 -18.47 19.49 1.06
C ARG A 265 -18.19 20.67 1.99
N PHE A 266 -19.04 20.93 2.98
CA PHE A 266 -18.93 22.06 3.91
C PHE A 266 -18.57 21.59 5.30
#